data_AF-A0A4S4GRU9-F1
#
_entry.id   AF-A0A4S4GRU9-F1
#
_cell.length_a   1.000
_cell.length_b   1.000
_cell.length_c   1.000
_cell.angle_alpha   90.00
_cell.angle_beta   90.00
_cell.angle_gamma   90.00
#
_symmetry.space_group_name_H-M   'P 1'
#
loop_
_entity.id
_entity.type
_entity.pdbx_description
1 polymer ?
#
loop_
_entity_poly.entity_id
_entity_poly.type
_entity_poly.pdbx_seq_one_letter_code
_entity_poly.pdbx_strand_id
1 'polypeptide(L)'
;MATLLSDLLTVLGVRHTELYSDKRFSQMPFRSMFGLSKLLREYGVATAGISVASEERRNALAVMPVPFLADTPDGFIIVEKIGGGQVTYLSQHKEFEASIDAVLDAWNGVALLVSDSSESIEPGYTRHHVAEIASGVKRWTLLILLPVLLVVGMWADGLYCHVAAWVVMIFDIAGLWFSWSLVQKSLGIHTAAANAVCSAIEEGGCDEIAQSEASSFMGIVKWSEVGLAYFSVSLMAMLLFPQTLPALAAINILCLPYTVWSISYQKFVAKTWCTLCVCVQCTLWLLFVAYLIGGWTKQVFPLGWDFVILGCVYGVVLLAINRFDDFLIKRFAASSSASEVKTS
;
A
#
# COMPACT_ATOMS: atom_id res chain seq x y z
N MET A 1 9.94 6.65 -3.98
CA MET A 1 10.75 7.54 -3.13
C MET A 1 11.82 7.98 -4.08
N ALA A 2 11.75 9.22 -4.54
CA ALA A 2 12.64 9.70 -5.58
C ALA A 2 14.10 9.47 -5.14
N THR A 3 14.99 9.31 -6.11
CA THR A 3 16.39 8.99 -5.90
C THR A 3 17.28 10.08 -6.47
N LEU A 4 18.54 10.10 -6.00
CA LEU A 4 19.58 11.02 -6.50
C LEU A 4 19.74 10.98 -8.03
N LEU A 5 19.46 9.83 -8.67
CA LEU A 5 19.44 9.72 -10.13
C LEU A 5 18.27 10.49 -10.74
N SER A 6 17.06 10.33 -10.20
CA SER A 6 15.85 11.01 -10.69
C SER A 6 15.98 12.53 -10.51
N ASP A 7 16.53 12.96 -9.37
CA ASP A 7 16.89 14.36 -9.14
C ASP A 7 17.88 14.87 -10.21
N LEU A 8 18.99 14.17 -10.41
CA LEU A 8 20.01 14.55 -11.39
C LEU A 8 19.46 14.59 -12.83
N LEU A 9 18.66 13.61 -13.23
CA LEU A 9 18.02 13.58 -14.54
C LEU A 9 17.01 14.72 -14.72
N THR A 10 16.30 15.10 -13.64
CA THR A 10 15.38 16.25 -13.63
C THR A 10 16.14 17.56 -13.85
N VAL A 11 17.23 17.77 -13.11
CA VAL A 11 18.08 18.97 -13.23
C VAL A 11 18.72 19.06 -14.62
N LEU A 12 19.11 17.91 -15.19
CA LEU A 12 19.67 17.81 -16.55
C LEU A 12 18.62 17.97 -17.67
N GLY A 13 17.33 18.07 -17.34
CA GLY A 13 16.24 18.14 -18.32
C GLY A 13 16.04 16.85 -19.12
N VAL A 14 16.56 15.72 -18.66
CA VAL A 14 16.46 14.43 -19.33
C VAL A 14 15.08 13.83 -19.09
N ARG A 15 14.38 13.50 -20.17
CA ARG A 15 13.06 12.85 -20.09
C ARG A 15 13.20 11.45 -19.50
N HIS A 16 12.63 11.27 -18.31
CA HIS A 16 12.64 10.01 -17.57
C HIS A 16 11.34 9.85 -16.77
N THR A 17 11.13 8.62 -16.29
CA THR A 17 10.07 8.21 -15.37
C THR A 17 10.71 7.91 -14.02
N GLU A 18 10.15 8.47 -12.95
CA GLU A 18 10.71 8.35 -11.59
C GLU A 18 10.74 6.88 -11.17
N LEU A 19 9.63 6.14 -11.40
CA LEU A 19 9.53 4.73 -11.02
C LEU A 19 10.60 3.85 -11.67
N TYR A 20 10.90 4.06 -12.95
CA TYR A 20 11.93 3.28 -13.64
C TYR A 20 13.33 3.67 -13.16
N SER A 21 13.59 4.98 -13.07
CA SER A 21 14.89 5.52 -12.68
C SER A 21 15.27 5.14 -11.26
N ASP A 22 14.34 5.27 -10.31
CA ASP A 22 14.52 4.85 -8.91
C ASP A 22 14.73 3.33 -8.79
N LYS A 23 14.00 2.55 -9.58
CA LYS A 23 14.16 1.09 -9.62
C LYS A 23 15.53 0.70 -10.16
N ARG A 24 16.00 1.35 -11.23
CA ARG A 24 17.34 1.11 -11.77
C ARG A 24 18.42 1.53 -10.78
N PHE A 25 18.26 2.68 -10.13
CA PHE A 25 19.18 3.17 -9.10
C PHE A 25 19.30 2.20 -7.91
N SER A 26 18.16 1.72 -7.38
CA SER A 26 18.16 0.77 -6.26
C SER A 26 18.74 -0.60 -6.62
N GLN A 27 18.68 -1.00 -7.90
CA GLN A 27 19.22 -2.25 -8.43
C GLN A 27 20.66 -2.15 -8.95
N MET A 28 21.34 -1.02 -8.75
CA MET A 28 22.72 -0.84 -9.19
C MET A 28 23.66 -1.83 -8.48
N PRO A 29 24.54 -2.55 -9.23
CA PRO A 29 25.53 -3.44 -8.62
C PRO A 29 26.54 -2.71 -7.72
N PHE A 30 26.88 -1.46 -8.08
CA PHE A 30 27.86 -0.63 -7.37
C PHE A 30 27.25 0.73 -7.04
N ARG A 31 27.13 1.03 -5.74
CA ARG A 31 26.69 2.36 -5.25
C ARG A 31 27.89 3.31 -5.18
N SER A 32 28.46 3.63 -6.34
CA SER A 32 29.61 4.52 -6.47
C SER A 32 29.44 5.46 -7.65
N MET A 33 30.28 6.49 -7.74
CA MET A 33 30.37 7.40 -8.90
C MET A 33 30.56 6.65 -10.22
N PHE A 34 31.30 5.54 -10.20
CA PHE A 34 31.47 4.69 -11.38
C PHE A 34 30.18 3.95 -11.75
N GLY A 35 29.45 3.43 -10.76
CA GLY A 35 28.14 2.84 -11.01
C GLY A 35 27.18 3.87 -11.62
N LEU A 36 27.17 5.08 -11.06
CA LEU A 36 26.28 6.15 -11.51
C LEU A 36 26.64 6.64 -12.92
N SER A 37 27.93 6.75 -13.25
CA SER A 37 28.36 7.10 -14.61
C SER A 37 27.96 6.05 -15.65
N LYS A 38 27.99 4.76 -15.28
CA LYS A 38 27.46 3.67 -16.13
C LYS A 38 25.96 3.77 -16.30
N LEU A 39 25.23 4.06 -15.23
CA LEU A 39 23.78 4.20 -15.28
C LEU A 39 23.36 5.41 -16.13
N LEU A 40 23.99 6.56 -15.95
CA LEU A 40 23.76 7.77 -16.77
C LEU A 40 24.02 7.51 -18.27
N ARG A 41 25.04 6.70 -18.59
CA ARG A 41 25.31 6.28 -19.98
C ARG A 41 24.16 5.46 -20.58
N GLU A 42 23.38 4.72 -19.79
CA GLU A 42 22.18 4.01 -20.29
C GLU A 42 21.09 4.98 -20.78
N TYR A 43 21.06 6.21 -20.25
CA TYR A 43 20.13 7.28 -20.63
C TYR A 43 20.70 8.17 -21.76
N GLY A 44 21.87 7.82 -22.31
CA GLY A 44 22.57 8.63 -23.31
C GLY A 44 23.42 9.77 -22.73
N VAL A 45 23.49 9.90 -21.40
CA VAL A 45 24.22 10.98 -20.73
C VAL A 45 25.70 10.62 -20.61
N ALA A 46 26.55 11.33 -21.34
CA ALA A 46 27.99 11.17 -21.24
C ALA A 46 28.51 11.90 -19.99
N THR A 47 29.42 11.25 -19.26
CA THR A 47 29.98 11.77 -18.01
C THR A 47 31.50 11.72 -18.01
N ALA A 48 32.12 12.68 -17.34
CA ALA A 48 33.57 12.76 -17.13
C ALA A 48 33.86 12.98 -15.64
N GLY A 49 34.58 12.04 -15.04
CA GLY A 49 35.04 12.19 -13.65
C GLY A 49 36.33 13.00 -13.60
N ILE A 50 36.37 14.04 -12.78
CA ILE A 50 37.57 14.82 -12.51
C ILE A 50 37.96 14.71 -11.03
N SER A 51 39.27 14.76 -10.78
CA SER A 51 39.83 14.88 -9.44
C SER A 51 40.68 16.14 -9.40
N VAL A 52 40.38 17.02 -8.45
CA VAL A 52 41.00 18.33 -8.29
C VAL A 52 41.71 18.38 -6.94
N ALA A 53 43.00 18.72 -6.98
CA ALA A 53 43.81 18.92 -5.77
C ALA A 53 43.27 20.10 -4.93
N SER A 54 43.47 20.06 -3.60
CA SER A 54 42.95 21.05 -2.64
C SER A 54 43.19 22.50 -3.07
N GLU A 55 44.40 22.79 -3.54
CA GLU A 55 44.85 24.14 -3.94
C GLU A 55 44.11 24.68 -5.18
N GLU A 56 43.61 23.81 -6.05
CA GLU A 56 42.97 24.18 -7.31
C GLU A 56 41.44 24.17 -7.25
N ARG A 57 40.84 23.67 -6.15
CA ARG A 57 39.39 23.49 -6.00
C ARG A 57 38.60 24.78 -6.22
N ARG A 58 39.07 25.90 -5.68
CA ARG A 58 38.40 27.21 -5.83
C ARG A 58 38.37 27.68 -7.29
N ASN A 59 39.47 27.50 -8.01
CA ASN A 59 39.56 27.89 -9.43
C ASN A 59 38.75 26.93 -10.31
N ALA A 60 38.81 25.64 -10.04
CA ALA A 60 38.01 24.63 -10.76
C ALA A 60 36.52 24.87 -10.58
N LEU A 61 36.05 25.16 -9.37
CA LEU A 61 34.63 25.42 -9.07
C LEU A 61 34.08 26.61 -9.87
N ALA A 62 34.88 27.64 -10.11
CA ALA A 62 34.46 28.82 -10.88
C ALA A 62 34.32 28.55 -12.40
N VAL A 63 34.97 27.50 -12.92
CA VAL A 63 35.05 27.20 -14.36
C VAL A 63 34.25 25.95 -14.74
N MET A 64 33.87 25.12 -13.77
CA MET A 64 33.13 23.88 -14.02
C MET A 64 31.73 24.16 -14.61
N PRO A 65 31.33 23.41 -15.64
CA PRO A 65 29.98 23.49 -16.16
C PRO A 65 28.99 22.93 -15.12
N VAL A 66 27.92 23.67 -14.88
CA VAL A 66 26.76 23.22 -14.08
C VAL A 66 25.68 22.63 -14.99
N PRO A 67 24.91 21.63 -14.55
CA PRO A 67 24.99 20.96 -13.25
C PRO A 67 26.06 19.86 -13.20
N PHE A 68 26.65 19.61 -12.02
CA PHE A 68 27.59 18.50 -11.80
C PHE A 68 27.35 17.82 -10.45
N LEU A 69 27.84 16.59 -10.29
CA LEU A 69 27.76 15.86 -9.03
C LEU A 69 29.09 16.00 -8.25
N ALA A 70 29.02 16.41 -7.00
CA ALA A 70 30.18 16.49 -6.10
C ALA A 70 30.12 15.40 -5.02
N ASP A 71 31.28 14.84 -4.69
CA ASP A 71 31.47 13.89 -3.60
C ASP A 71 31.80 14.62 -2.29
N THR A 72 31.05 14.34 -1.23
CA THR A 72 31.24 14.89 0.13
C THR A 72 31.28 13.75 1.16
N PRO A 73 31.79 13.98 2.39
CA PRO A 73 31.81 12.96 3.44
C PRO A 73 30.43 12.38 3.76
N ASP A 74 29.37 13.18 3.61
CA ASP A 74 27.99 12.82 3.91
C ASP A 74 27.23 12.22 2.70
N GLY A 75 27.86 12.15 1.52
CA GLY A 75 27.29 11.53 0.32
C GLY A 75 27.53 12.34 -0.97
N PHE A 76 26.61 12.22 -1.92
CA PHE A 76 26.67 12.96 -3.18
C PHE A 76 25.74 14.17 -3.15
N ILE A 77 26.22 15.31 -3.63
CA ILE A 77 25.42 16.53 -3.82
C ILE A 77 25.39 16.91 -5.29
N ILE A 78 24.26 17.46 -5.76
CA ILE A 78 24.11 17.97 -7.12
C ILE A 78 24.27 19.48 -7.07
N VAL A 79 25.28 20.04 -7.74
CA VAL A 79 25.49 21.49 -7.82
C VAL A 79 24.76 22.01 -9.05
N GLU A 80 23.79 22.89 -8.87
CA GLU A 80 22.92 23.38 -9.95
C GLU A 80 23.34 24.74 -10.50
N LYS A 81 23.72 25.66 -9.60
CA LYS A 81 24.09 27.04 -9.95
C LYS A 81 25.20 27.55 -9.06
N ILE A 82 26.09 28.31 -9.66
CA ILE A 82 27.18 29.02 -8.99
C ILE A 82 27.09 30.49 -9.41
N GLY A 83 26.87 31.39 -8.46
CA GLY A 83 26.71 32.82 -8.77
C GLY A 83 26.60 33.69 -7.52
N GLY A 84 27.07 34.94 -7.59
CA GLY A 84 26.90 35.92 -6.51
C GLY A 84 27.61 35.60 -5.19
N GLY A 85 28.58 34.68 -5.19
CA GLY A 85 29.27 34.23 -3.97
C GLY A 85 28.59 33.05 -3.24
N GLN A 86 27.51 32.51 -3.82
CA GLN A 86 26.75 31.38 -3.30
C GLN A 86 26.69 30.22 -4.31
N VAL A 87 26.48 29.02 -3.78
CA VAL A 87 26.29 27.78 -4.52
C VAL A 87 24.94 27.20 -4.13
N THR A 88 24.08 27.02 -5.14
CA THR A 88 22.82 26.30 -4.99
C THR A 88 23.08 24.83 -5.29
N TYR A 89 22.80 23.97 -4.31
CA TYR A 89 22.96 22.53 -4.45
C TYR A 89 21.74 21.78 -3.93
N LEU A 90 21.50 20.62 -4.52
CA LEU A 90 20.43 19.72 -4.15
C LEU A 90 21.00 18.52 -3.40
N SER A 91 20.43 18.26 -2.22
CA SER A 91 20.77 17.13 -1.37
C SER A 91 19.48 16.54 -0.80
N GLN A 92 19.32 15.21 -0.89
CA GLN A 92 18.14 14.51 -0.37
C GLN A 92 16.79 15.13 -0.81
N HIS A 93 16.64 15.49 -2.09
CA HIS A 93 15.42 16.12 -2.65
C HIS A 93 15.09 17.51 -2.11
N LYS A 94 16.03 18.17 -1.43
CA LYS A 94 15.88 19.55 -0.97
C LYS A 94 16.98 20.41 -1.56
N GLU A 95 16.57 21.59 -2.01
CA GLU A 95 17.47 22.63 -2.47
C GLU A 95 18.03 23.38 -1.26
N PHE A 96 19.34 23.62 -1.28
CA PHE A 96 20.06 24.35 -0.26
C PHE A 96 20.96 25.40 -0.91
N GLU A 97 21.16 26.51 -0.20
CA GLU A 97 22.12 27.54 -0.57
C GLU A 97 23.25 27.56 0.46
N ALA A 98 24.49 27.50 0.00
CA ALA A 98 25.67 27.65 0.84
C ALA A 98 26.66 28.65 0.25
N SER A 99 27.52 29.19 1.10
CA SER A 99 28.66 29.98 0.63
C SER A 99 29.65 29.07 -0.11
N ILE A 100 30.40 29.65 -1.05
CA ILE A 100 31.45 28.93 -1.78
C ILE A 100 32.45 28.27 -0.83
N ASP A 101 32.86 28.97 0.23
CA ASP A 101 33.84 28.44 1.19
C ASP A 101 33.31 27.20 1.94
N ALA A 102 32.03 27.21 2.33
CA ALA A 102 31.42 26.05 3.00
C ALA A 102 31.34 24.81 2.07
N VAL A 103 31.09 25.02 0.78
CA VAL A 103 31.09 23.90 -0.20
C VAL A 103 32.51 23.41 -0.48
N LEU A 104 33.50 24.30 -0.53
CA LEU A 104 34.90 23.93 -0.74
C LEU A 104 35.47 23.11 0.42
N ASP A 105 35.09 23.44 1.65
CA ASP A 105 35.48 22.70 2.85
C ASP A 105 34.84 21.30 2.90
N ALA A 106 33.60 21.17 2.43
CA ALA A 106 32.86 19.91 2.40
C ALA A 106 33.20 19.03 1.18
N TRP A 107 33.79 19.58 0.12
CA TRP A 107 34.05 18.86 -1.13
C TRP A 107 35.33 18.03 -1.06
N ASN A 108 35.24 16.73 -1.36
CA ASN A 108 36.40 15.83 -1.38
C ASN A 108 37.35 16.06 -2.57
N GLY A 109 37.00 16.96 -3.50
CA GLY A 109 37.78 17.24 -4.71
C GLY A 109 37.49 16.28 -5.87
N VAL A 110 36.47 15.42 -5.76
CA VAL A 110 36.01 14.57 -6.87
C VAL A 110 34.68 15.11 -7.38
N ALA A 111 34.58 15.33 -8.69
CA ALA A 111 33.36 15.77 -9.34
C ALA A 111 33.06 14.93 -10.59
N LEU A 112 31.78 14.69 -10.85
CA LEU A 112 31.30 14.05 -12.07
C LEU A 112 30.63 15.12 -12.92
N LEU A 113 31.32 15.51 -13.99
CA LEU A 113 30.82 16.44 -14.98
C LEU A 113 29.90 15.70 -15.95
N VAL A 114 28.80 16.35 -16.31
CA VAL A 114 27.87 15.86 -17.32
C VAL A 114 28.09 16.63 -18.61
N SER A 115 28.22 15.89 -19.72
CA SER A 115 28.31 16.46 -21.07
C SER A 115 26.90 16.59 -21.67
N ASP A 116 26.73 17.48 -22.65
CA ASP A 116 25.46 17.84 -23.30
C ASP A 116 24.42 16.71 -23.33
N SER A 117 23.34 16.90 -22.57
CA SER A 117 22.24 15.95 -22.38
C SER A 117 21.03 16.25 -23.28
N SER A 118 21.13 17.17 -24.24
CA SER A 118 19.99 17.67 -25.04
C SER A 118 19.22 16.59 -25.80
N GLU A 119 19.87 15.52 -26.26
CA GLU A 119 19.21 14.37 -26.90
C GLU A 119 19.04 13.14 -25.98
N SER A 120 19.45 13.23 -24.71
CA SER A 120 19.38 12.13 -23.76
C SER A 120 17.92 11.84 -23.37
N ILE A 121 17.57 10.55 -23.31
CA ILE A 121 16.24 10.08 -22.95
C ILE A 121 16.35 8.70 -22.31
N GLU A 122 15.43 8.41 -21.39
CA GLU A 122 15.31 7.08 -20.83
C GLU A 122 15.11 5.98 -21.90
N PRO A 123 15.83 4.85 -21.81
CA PRO A 123 15.63 3.73 -22.70
C PRO A 123 14.23 3.14 -22.54
N GLY A 124 13.42 3.20 -23.60
CA GLY A 124 12.04 2.69 -23.57
C GLY A 124 11.02 3.64 -22.91
N TYR A 125 11.34 4.93 -22.80
CA TYR A 125 10.53 5.96 -22.16
C TYR A 125 9.02 5.88 -22.45
N THR A 126 8.60 5.69 -23.71
CA THR A 126 7.17 5.63 -24.06
C THR A 126 6.43 4.49 -23.35
N ARG A 127 7.05 3.31 -23.25
CA ARG A 127 6.45 2.15 -22.57
C ARG A 127 6.40 2.36 -21.06
N HIS A 128 7.46 2.91 -20.48
CA HIS A 128 7.53 3.16 -19.05
C HIS A 128 6.61 4.30 -18.62
N HIS A 129 6.51 5.36 -19.41
CA HIS A 129 5.59 6.47 -19.19
C HIS A 129 4.13 6.03 -19.26
N VAL A 130 3.76 5.20 -20.25
CA VAL A 130 2.42 4.61 -20.32
C VAL A 130 2.15 3.70 -19.11
N ALA A 131 3.13 2.91 -18.67
CA ALA A 131 2.99 2.05 -17.49
C ALA A 131 2.87 2.84 -16.19
N GLU A 132 3.62 3.93 -16.03
CA GLU A 132 3.59 4.83 -14.89
C GLU A 132 2.22 5.55 -14.81
N ILE A 133 1.75 6.11 -15.92
CA ILE A 133 0.39 6.68 -16.01
C ILE A 133 -0.65 5.62 -15.70
N ALA A 134 -0.59 4.44 -16.31
CA ALA A 134 -1.56 3.36 -16.05
C ALA A 134 -1.57 2.94 -14.58
N SER A 135 -0.40 2.91 -13.92
CA SER A 135 -0.28 2.60 -12.49
C SER A 135 -0.88 3.69 -11.59
N GLY A 136 -0.65 4.96 -11.93
CA GLY A 136 -1.24 6.11 -11.24
C GLY A 136 -2.75 6.15 -11.42
N VAL A 137 -3.22 6.02 -12.66
CA VAL A 137 -4.64 5.95 -13.02
C VAL A 137 -5.32 4.83 -12.24
N LYS A 138 -4.76 3.61 -12.19
CA LYS A 138 -5.37 2.49 -11.47
C LYS A 138 -5.67 2.82 -9.99
N ARG A 139 -4.76 3.52 -9.30
CA ARG A 139 -4.98 3.94 -7.90
C ARG A 139 -6.12 4.95 -7.79
N TRP A 140 -6.12 5.97 -8.65
CA TRP A 140 -7.17 7.00 -8.66
C TRP A 140 -8.52 6.47 -9.12
N THR A 141 -8.55 5.56 -10.11
CA THR A 141 -9.75 4.89 -10.58
C THR A 141 -10.43 4.15 -9.44
N LEU A 142 -9.69 3.41 -8.60
CA LEU A 142 -10.29 2.69 -7.48
C LEU A 142 -10.82 3.64 -6.40
N LEU A 143 -10.07 4.72 -6.11
CA LEU A 143 -10.48 5.74 -5.13
C LEU A 143 -11.73 6.54 -5.55
N ILE A 144 -11.99 6.68 -6.85
CA ILE A 144 -13.16 7.40 -7.38
C ILE A 144 -14.32 6.43 -7.64
N LEU A 145 -14.05 5.27 -8.24
CA LEU A 145 -15.11 4.33 -8.64
C LEU A 145 -15.83 3.72 -7.44
N LEU A 146 -15.10 3.44 -6.36
CA LEU A 146 -15.69 2.87 -5.15
C LEU A 146 -16.75 3.79 -4.51
N PRO A 147 -16.47 5.07 -4.17
CA PRO A 147 -17.50 5.95 -3.62
C PRO A 147 -18.62 6.24 -4.61
N VAL A 148 -18.34 6.30 -5.92
CA VAL A 148 -19.39 6.43 -6.94
C VAL A 148 -20.32 5.21 -6.91
N LEU A 149 -19.79 3.99 -6.80
CA LEU A 149 -20.59 2.77 -6.67
C LEU A 149 -21.47 2.81 -5.41
N LEU A 150 -20.93 3.24 -4.27
CA LEU A 150 -21.69 3.37 -3.02
C LEU A 150 -22.85 4.37 -3.18
N VAL A 151 -22.59 5.54 -3.79
CA VAL A 151 -23.62 6.57 -4.01
C VAL A 151 -24.68 6.05 -4.98
N VAL A 152 -24.28 5.50 -6.13
CA VAL A 152 -25.23 5.00 -7.14
C VAL A 152 -26.08 3.86 -6.58
N GLY A 153 -25.49 2.90 -5.86
CA GLY A 153 -26.25 1.79 -5.25
C GLY A 153 -27.27 2.27 -4.21
N MET A 154 -26.94 3.29 -3.42
CA MET A 154 -27.89 3.90 -2.48
C MET A 154 -29.02 4.68 -3.17
N TRP A 155 -28.77 5.20 -4.38
CA TRP A 155 -29.72 6.01 -5.15
C TRP A 155 -30.65 5.19 -6.03
N ALA A 156 -30.17 4.11 -6.63
CA ALA A 156 -30.87 3.35 -7.67
C ALA A 156 -32.27 2.86 -7.22
N ASP A 157 -32.39 2.37 -5.99
CA ASP A 157 -33.62 1.78 -5.43
C ASP A 157 -34.21 2.58 -4.25
N GLY A 158 -33.79 3.84 -4.07
CA GLY A 158 -34.32 4.69 -3.01
C GLY A 158 -33.86 4.33 -1.58
N LEU A 159 -32.80 3.54 -1.44
CA LEU A 159 -32.21 3.15 -0.15
C LEU A 159 -31.79 4.36 0.69
N TYR A 160 -31.38 5.46 0.02
CA TYR A 160 -30.97 6.70 0.67
C TYR A 160 -32.02 7.29 1.62
N CYS A 161 -33.32 7.01 1.41
CA CYS A 161 -34.41 7.45 2.28
C CYS A 161 -34.43 6.73 3.63
N HIS A 162 -33.84 5.53 3.72
CA HIS A 162 -33.89 4.69 4.90
C HIS A 162 -32.62 4.90 5.75
N VAL A 163 -32.76 5.52 6.92
CA VAL A 163 -31.63 5.72 7.86
C VAL A 163 -30.97 4.39 8.22
N ALA A 164 -31.77 3.33 8.39
CA ALA A 164 -31.24 2.00 8.68
C ALA A 164 -30.33 1.45 7.56
N ALA A 165 -30.58 1.80 6.30
CA ALA A 165 -29.73 1.38 5.18
C ALA A 165 -28.34 2.04 5.23
N TRP A 166 -28.29 3.34 5.57
CA TRP A 166 -27.00 4.01 5.81
C TRP A 166 -26.22 3.36 6.95
N VAL A 167 -26.91 2.99 8.03
CA VAL A 167 -26.30 2.32 9.18
C VAL A 167 -25.76 0.95 8.78
N VAL A 168 -26.53 0.15 8.05
CA VAL A 168 -26.07 -1.16 7.53
C VAL A 168 -24.82 -0.99 6.66
N MET A 169 -24.85 -0.07 5.69
CA MET A 169 -23.70 0.17 4.80
C MET A 169 -22.44 0.59 5.55
N ILE A 170 -22.56 1.52 6.52
CA ILE A 170 -21.42 1.98 7.33
C ILE A 170 -20.81 0.81 8.13
N PHE A 171 -21.66 -0.02 8.75
CA PHE A 171 -21.19 -1.16 9.52
C PHE A 171 -20.62 -2.28 8.65
N ASP A 172 -21.17 -2.52 7.45
CA ASP A 172 -20.58 -3.48 6.52
C ASP A 172 -19.19 -3.02 6.05
N ILE A 173 -19.01 -1.72 5.74
CA ILE A 173 -17.69 -1.16 5.39
C ILE A 173 -16.71 -1.28 6.57
N ALA A 174 -17.15 -0.96 7.79
CA ALA A 174 -16.32 -1.09 8.98
C ALA A 174 -15.93 -2.55 9.26
N GLY A 175 -16.89 -3.48 9.17
CA GLY A 175 -16.67 -4.91 9.34
C GLY A 175 -15.73 -5.49 8.28
N LEU A 176 -15.84 -5.01 7.04
CA LEU A 176 -14.92 -5.37 5.96
C LEU A 176 -13.50 -4.92 6.28
N TRP A 177 -13.32 -3.69 6.78
CA TRP A 177 -12.02 -3.16 7.17
C TRP A 177 -11.39 -3.94 8.33
N PHE A 178 -12.17 -4.26 9.37
CA PHE A 178 -11.67 -5.06 10.50
C PHE A 178 -11.30 -6.49 10.07
N SER A 179 -12.13 -7.13 9.24
CA SER A 179 -11.87 -8.48 8.74
C SER A 179 -10.64 -8.53 7.83
N TRP A 180 -10.48 -7.53 6.97
CA TRP A 180 -9.27 -7.37 6.16
C TRP A 180 -8.02 -7.19 7.03
N SER A 181 -8.11 -6.38 8.09
CA SER A 181 -7.00 -6.19 9.03
C SER A 181 -6.64 -7.48 9.77
N LEU A 182 -7.64 -8.32 10.12
CA LEU A 182 -7.41 -9.65 10.68
C LEU A 182 -6.72 -10.60 9.69
N VAL A 183 -7.10 -10.58 8.41
CA VAL A 183 -6.40 -11.36 7.37
C VAL A 183 -4.94 -10.94 7.27
N GLN A 184 -4.66 -9.62 7.21
CA GLN A 184 -3.29 -9.10 7.20
C GLN A 184 -2.48 -9.60 8.39
N LYS A 185 -3.05 -9.54 9.60
CA LYS A 185 -2.44 -10.05 10.83
C LYS A 185 -2.16 -11.55 10.77
N SER A 186 -3.08 -12.33 10.21
CA SER A 186 -2.89 -13.78 10.01
C SER A 186 -1.82 -14.13 8.96
N LEU A 187 -1.40 -13.16 8.15
CA LEU A 187 -0.33 -13.27 7.16
C LEU A 187 1.00 -12.66 7.66
N GLY A 188 1.06 -12.16 8.89
CA GLY A 188 2.24 -11.48 9.45
C GLY A 188 2.48 -10.08 8.87
N ILE A 189 1.48 -9.47 8.23
CA ILE A 189 1.57 -8.13 7.68
C ILE A 189 1.15 -7.12 8.76
N HIS A 190 2.09 -6.29 9.18
CA HIS A 190 1.86 -5.26 10.19
C HIS A 190 1.60 -3.89 9.53
N THR A 191 0.48 -3.26 9.88
CA THR A 191 0.16 -1.88 9.47
C THR A 191 0.00 -1.01 10.72
N ALA A 192 0.40 0.28 10.62
CA ALA A 192 0.34 1.20 11.74
C ALA A 192 -1.10 1.37 12.28
N ALA A 193 -2.08 1.46 11.39
CA ALA A 193 -3.49 1.59 11.77
C ALA A 193 -4.03 0.32 12.47
N ALA A 194 -3.73 -0.87 11.95
CA ALA A 194 -4.18 -2.12 12.58
C ALA A 194 -3.49 -2.36 13.92
N ASN A 195 -2.21 -2.01 14.06
CA ASN A 195 -1.49 -2.12 15.32
C ASN A 195 -2.07 -1.17 16.39
N ALA A 196 -2.38 0.08 16.02
CA ALA A 196 -2.98 1.06 16.94
C ALA A 196 -4.37 0.62 17.45
N VAL A 197 -5.20 0.03 16.59
CA VAL A 197 -6.49 -0.54 17.01
C VAL A 197 -6.29 -1.80 17.83
N CYS A 198 -5.34 -2.66 17.45
CA CYS A 198 -5.11 -3.91 18.15
C CYS A 198 -4.69 -3.69 19.61
N SER A 199 -3.80 -2.73 19.86
CA SER A 199 -3.31 -2.41 21.21
C SER A 199 -4.35 -1.74 22.13
N ALA A 200 -5.57 -1.46 21.65
CA ALA A 200 -6.56 -0.73 22.44
C ALA A 200 -7.16 -1.54 23.62
N ILE A 201 -7.24 -2.87 23.50
CA ILE A 201 -7.66 -3.75 24.61
C ILE A 201 -6.45 -4.44 25.24
N GLU A 202 -5.63 -5.09 24.42
CA GLU A 202 -4.47 -5.86 24.88
C GLU A 202 -3.36 -5.83 23.81
N GLU A 203 -2.15 -5.47 24.20
CA GLU A 203 -1.01 -5.39 23.29
C GLU A 203 -0.59 -6.80 22.83
N GLY A 204 -0.47 -7.00 21.52
CA GLY A 204 -0.14 -8.31 20.92
C GLY A 204 -1.29 -9.33 20.91
N GLY A 205 -2.43 -9.04 21.54
CA GLY A 205 -3.53 -10.01 21.67
C GLY A 205 -4.16 -10.43 20.34
N CYS A 206 -4.17 -9.56 19.32
CA CYS A 206 -4.65 -9.95 17.99
C CYS A 206 -3.67 -10.86 17.25
N ASP A 207 -2.36 -10.70 17.46
CA ASP A 207 -1.36 -11.53 16.80
C ASP A 207 -1.42 -12.97 17.35
N GLU A 208 -1.56 -13.12 18.68
CA GLU A 208 -1.71 -14.42 19.34
C GLU A 208 -2.98 -15.16 18.88
N ILE A 209 -4.13 -14.48 18.88
CA ILE A 209 -5.39 -15.11 18.47
C ILE A 209 -5.42 -15.41 16.98
N ALA A 210 -4.92 -14.49 16.13
CA ALA A 210 -4.95 -14.68 14.67
C ALA A 210 -4.02 -15.81 14.18
N GLN A 211 -3.03 -16.21 14.99
CA GLN A 211 -2.11 -17.31 14.69
C GLN A 211 -2.49 -18.62 15.40
N SER A 212 -3.45 -18.59 16.34
CA SER A 212 -3.88 -19.78 17.08
C SER A 212 -4.60 -20.79 16.20
N GLU A 213 -4.61 -22.08 16.56
CA GLU A 213 -5.35 -23.11 15.81
C GLU A 213 -6.86 -22.81 15.73
N ALA A 214 -7.42 -22.19 16.78
CA ALA A 214 -8.82 -21.76 16.82
C ALA A 214 -9.14 -20.61 15.87
N SER A 215 -8.14 -19.94 15.28
CA SER A 215 -8.33 -18.98 14.18
C SER A 215 -8.75 -19.66 12.87
N SER A 216 -8.62 -20.99 12.78
CA SER A 216 -8.99 -21.78 11.63
C SER A 216 -10.22 -22.66 11.92
N PHE A 217 -11.17 -22.63 11.00
CA PHE A 217 -12.24 -23.60 10.91
C PHE A 217 -11.71 -24.85 10.20
N MET A 218 -11.66 -25.96 10.94
CA MET A 218 -11.22 -27.28 10.46
C MET A 218 -9.78 -27.31 9.90
N GLY A 219 -8.94 -26.32 10.22
CA GLY A 219 -7.58 -26.22 9.67
C GLY A 219 -7.50 -25.87 8.17
N ILE A 220 -8.64 -25.55 7.53
CA ILE A 220 -8.72 -25.29 6.09
C ILE A 220 -9.04 -23.82 5.80
N VAL A 221 -9.98 -23.22 6.56
CA VAL A 221 -10.48 -21.87 6.31
C VAL A 221 -10.30 -21.00 7.55
N LYS A 222 -9.72 -19.81 7.44
CA LYS A 222 -9.58 -18.92 8.59
C LYS A 222 -10.89 -18.17 8.88
N TRP A 223 -11.20 -17.92 10.15
CA TRP A 223 -12.38 -17.12 10.52
C TRP A 223 -12.32 -15.68 10.01
N SER A 224 -11.11 -15.15 9.82
CA SER A 224 -10.89 -13.84 9.18
C SER A 224 -11.33 -13.83 7.71
N GLU A 225 -11.13 -14.92 6.98
CA GLU A 225 -11.59 -15.09 5.59
C GLU A 225 -13.13 -15.19 5.53
N VAL A 226 -13.75 -15.89 6.50
CA VAL A 226 -15.21 -15.96 6.63
C VAL A 226 -15.80 -14.57 6.88
N GLY A 227 -15.21 -13.79 7.79
CA GLY A 227 -15.60 -12.40 8.02
C GLY A 227 -15.47 -11.54 6.76
N LEU A 228 -14.36 -11.67 6.04
CA LEU A 228 -14.11 -10.93 4.80
C LEU A 228 -15.14 -11.28 3.71
N ALA A 229 -15.44 -12.56 3.52
CA ALA A 229 -16.48 -13.02 2.60
C ALA A 229 -17.87 -12.50 3.01
N TYR A 230 -18.18 -12.53 4.31
CA TYR A 230 -19.44 -12.03 4.85
C TYR A 230 -19.63 -10.54 4.53
N PHE A 231 -18.72 -9.67 4.96
CA PHE A 231 -18.94 -8.22 4.79
C PHE A 231 -18.85 -7.77 3.32
N SER A 232 -18.02 -8.43 2.50
CA SER A 232 -17.90 -8.10 1.08
C SER A 232 -19.15 -8.44 0.29
N VAL A 233 -19.68 -9.66 0.45
CA VAL A 233 -20.90 -10.09 -0.23
C VAL A 233 -22.12 -9.35 0.33
N SER A 234 -22.19 -9.10 1.64
CA SER A 234 -23.29 -8.31 2.23
C SER A 234 -23.37 -6.91 1.65
N LEU A 235 -22.22 -6.20 1.59
CA LEU A 235 -22.14 -4.86 1.04
C LEU A 235 -22.52 -4.83 -0.44
N MET A 236 -22.00 -5.78 -1.24
CA MET A 236 -22.30 -5.83 -2.67
C MET A 236 -23.75 -6.23 -2.95
N ALA A 237 -24.29 -7.21 -2.23
CA ALA A 237 -25.68 -7.64 -2.38
C ALA A 237 -26.64 -6.50 -2.02
N MET A 238 -26.37 -5.77 -0.94
CA MET A 238 -27.16 -4.60 -0.55
C MET A 238 -27.18 -3.51 -1.64
N LEU A 239 -26.04 -3.23 -2.27
CA LEU A 239 -25.91 -2.14 -3.25
C LEU A 239 -26.44 -2.50 -4.65
N LEU A 240 -26.34 -3.76 -5.05
CA LEU A 240 -26.72 -4.21 -6.39
C LEU A 240 -28.11 -4.85 -6.43
N PHE A 241 -28.55 -5.43 -5.31
CA PHE A 241 -29.78 -6.20 -5.19
C PHE A 241 -30.47 -5.93 -3.84
N PRO A 242 -30.94 -4.70 -3.57
CA PRO A 242 -31.49 -4.34 -2.26
C PRO A 242 -32.71 -5.17 -1.83
N GLN A 243 -33.40 -5.82 -2.77
CA GLN A 243 -34.44 -6.81 -2.46
C GLN A 243 -33.95 -7.98 -1.60
N THR A 244 -32.63 -8.26 -1.57
CA THR A 244 -32.04 -9.33 -0.75
C THR A 244 -31.79 -8.92 0.70
N LEU A 245 -32.13 -7.69 1.12
CA LEU A 245 -31.96 -7.21 2.50
C LEU A 245 -32.60 -8.13 3.57
N PRO A 246 -33.81 -8.71 3.38
CA PRO A 246 -34.35 -9.69 4.32
C PRO A 246 -33.51 -10.97 4.40
N ALA A 247 -32.95 -11.44 3.27
CA ALA A 247 -32.07 -12.60 3.24
C ALA A 247 -30.74 -12.31 3.95
N LEU A 248 -30.18 -11.11 3.77
CA LEU A 248 -29.00 -10.63 4.51
C LEU A 248 -29.25 -10.59 6.02
N ALA A 249 -30.42 -10.09 6.44
CA ALA A 249 -30.82 -10.10 7.85
C ALA A 249 -30.92 -11.53 8.41
N ALA A 250 -31.46 -12.47 7.63
CA ALA A 250 -31.52 -13.88 8.02
C ALA A 250 -30.12 -14.50 8.23
N ILE A 251 -29.18 -14.22 7.32
CA ILE A 251 -27.81 -14.72 7.41
C ILE A 251 -27.07 -14.07 8.59
N ASN A 252 -27.27 -12.77 8.82
CA ASN A 252 -26.71 -12.08 9.99
C ASN A 252 -27.18 -12.73 11.30
N ILE A 253 -28.46 -13.11 11.42
CA ILE A 253 -28.99 -13.83 12.59
C ILE A 253 -28.28 -15.18 12.78
N LEU A 254 -27.98 -15.90 11.70
CA LEU A 254 -27.24 -17.16 11.75
C LEU A 254 -25.78 -16.97 12.21
N CYS A 255 -25.20 -15.78 12.01
CA CYS A 255 -23.86 -15.44 12.50
C CYS A 255 -23.81 -15.10 14.00
N LEU A 256 -24.94 -14.72 14.62
CA LEU A 256 -24.94 -14.29 16.03
C LEU A 256 -24.47 -15.37 17.02
N PRO A 257 -24.86 -16.66 16.90
CA PRO A 257 -24.33 -17.71 17.77
C PRO A 257 -22.80 -17.82 17.75
N TYR A 258 -22.18 -17.59 16.59
CA TYR A 258 -20.72 -17.59 16.47
C TYR A 258 -20.09 -16.45 17.29
N THR A 259 -20.72 -15.27 17.35
CA THR A 259 -20.20 -14.15 18.17
C THR A 259 -20.13 -14.52 19.65
N VAL A 260 -21.13 -15.24 20.17
CA VAL A 260 -21.17 -15.70 21.57
C VAL A 260 -20.04 -16.70 21.81
N TRP A 261 -19.92 -17.70 20.94
CA TRP A 261 -18.84 -18.69 21.02
C TRP A 261 -17.45 -18.03 20.98
N SER A 262 -17.25 -17.08 20.07
CA SER A 262 -15.96 -16.41 19.88
C SER A 262 -15.57 -15.54 21.08
N ILE A 263 -16.51 -14.86 21.75
CA ILE A 263 -16.26 -14.18 23.04
C ILE A 263 -15.94 -15.19 24.15
N SER A 264 -16.73 -16.26 24.26
CA SER A 264 -16.51 -17.30 25.28
C SER A 264 -15.14 -17.95 25.13
N TYR A 265 -14.70 -18.21 23.89
CA TYR A 265 -13.38 -18.75 23.60
C TYR A 265 -12.26 -17.82 24.07
N GLN A 266 -12.32 -16.53 23.70
CA GLN A 266 -11.31 -15.55 24.10
C GLN A 266 -11.23 -15.43 25.63
N LYS A 267 -12.39 -15.35 26.30
CA LYS A 267 -12.46 -15.19 27.76
C LYS A 267 -12.02 -16.41 28.55
N PHE A 268 -12.46 -17.61 28.16
CA PHE A 268 -12.30 -18.81 29.01
C PHE A 268 -11.18 -19.74 28.53
N VAL A 269 -10.86 -19.77 27.23
CA VAL A 269 -9.90 -20.70 26.64
C VAL A 269 -8.58 -19.99 26.36
N ALA A 270 -8.60 -18.98 25.48
CA ALA A 270 -7.38 -18.26 25.09
C ALA A 270 -6.83 -17.41 26.24
N LYS A 271 -7.71 -16.82 27.06
CA LYS A 271 -7.38 -15.85 28.13
C LYS A 271 -6.65 -14.59 27.61
N THR A 272 -6.71 -14.37 26.31
CA THR A 272 -6.21 -13.20 25.59
C THR A 272 -7.39 -12.56 24.86
N TRP A 273 -7.38 -11.24 24.70
CA TRP A 273 -8.39 -10.49 23.96
C TRP A 273 -7.87 -10.03 22.61
N CYS A 274 -8.65 -10.30 21.56
CA CYS A 274 -8.38 -9.75 20.24
C CYS A 274 -9.35 -8.59 19.98
N THR A 275 -8.82 -7.36 20.05
CA THR A 275 -9.60 -6.14 19.80
C THR A 275 -10.34 -6.19 18.47
N LEU A 276 -9.66 -6.62 17.41
CA LEU A 276 -10.26 -6.70 16.07
C LEU A 276 -11.41 -7.71 16.00
N CYS A 277 -11.29 -8.88 16.64
CA CYS A 277 -12.37 -9.87 16.71
C CYS A 277 -13.58 -9.31 17.49
N VAL A 278 -13.33 -8.61 18.60
CA VAL A 278 -14.40 -7.94 19.37
C VAL A 278 -15.08 -6.86 18.53
N CYS A 279 -14.33 -6.05 17.78
CA CYS A 279 -14.90 -5.07 16.85
C CYS A 279 -15.79 -5.71 15.78
N VAL A 280 -15.37 -6.84 15.19
CA VAL A 280 -16.18 -7.58 14.21
C VAL A 280 -17.49 -8.08 14.84
N GLN A 281 -17.42 -8.66 16.04
CA GLN A 281 -18.62 -9.13 16.73
C GLN A 281 -19.56 -7.98 17.09
N CYS A 282 -19.05 -6.87 17.62
CA CYS A 282 -19.83 -5.65 17.86
C CYS A 282 -20.51 -5.17 16.57
N THR A 283 -19.80 -5.19 15.45
CA THR A 283 -20.35 -4.83 14.13
C THR A 283 -21.51 -5.75 13.73
N LEU A 284 -21.39 -7.07 13.93
CA LEU A 284 -22.46 -8.02 13.63
C LEU A 284 -23.73 -7.76 14.48
N TRP A 285 -23.57 -7.41 15.76
CA TRP A 285 -24.68 -7.04 16.63
C TRP A 285 -25.32 -5.70 16.24
N LEU A 286 -24.52 -4.71 15.85
CA LEU A 286 -25.03 -3.42 15.38
C LEU A 286 -25.76 -3.56 14.05
N LEU A 287 -25.28 -4.42 13.15
CA LEU A 287 -25.99 -4.82 11.93
C LEU A 287 -27.33 -5.47 12.25
N PHE A 288 -27.38 -6.42 13.19
CA PHE A 288 -28.63 -7.04 13.62
C PHE A 288 -29.66 -6.00 14.07
N VAL A 289 -29.23 -5.04 14.90
CA VAL A 289 -30.10 -3.94 15.37
C VAL A 289 -30.53 -3.05 14.20
N ALA A 290 -29.64 -2.74 13.26
CA ALA A 290 -29.98 -1.96 12.07
C ALA A 290 -31.01 -2.69 11.19
N TYR A 291 -30.85 -4.00 10.98
CA TYR A 291 -31.81 -4.82 10.26
C TYR A 291 -33.18 -4.89 10.96
N LEU A 292 -33.18 -4.93 12.29
CA LEU A 292 -34.38 -4.91 13.12
C LEU A 292 -35.14 -3.58 13.00
N ILE A 293 -34.42 -2.46 13.11
CA ILE A 293 -35.00 -1.10 13.01
C ILE A 293 -35.55 -0.85 11.60
N GLY A 294 -34.85 -1.29 10.56
CA GLY A 294 -35.32 -1.18 9.18
C GLY A 294 -36.47 -2.12 8.81
N GLY A 295 -36.88 -3.02 9.72
CA GLY A 295 -38.03 -3.91 9.55
C GLY A 295 -37.79 -5.10 8.62
N TRP A 296 -36.59 -5.27 8.08
CA TRP A 296 -36.25 -6.38 7.17
C TRP A 296 -36.25 -7.74 7.87
N THR A 297 -36.02 -7.79 9.19
CA THR A 297 -36.11 -9.04 9.98
C THR A 297 -37.51 -9.65 9.99
N LYS A 298 -38.56 -8.83 9.85
CA LYS A 298 -39.96 -9.31 9.79
C LYS A 298 -40.29 -9.99 8.46
N GLN A 299 -39.52 -9.69 7.42
CA GLN A 299 -39.72 -10.19 6.05
C GLN A 299 -38.82 -11.40 5.74
N VAL A 300 -38.13 -11.94 6.75
CA VAL A 300 -37.24 -13.11 6.59
C VAL A 300 -38.01 -14.36 6.15
N PHE A 301 -39.26 -14.51 6.60
CA PHE A 301 -40.09 -15.67 6.27
C PHE A 301 -41.16 -15.31 5.23
N PRO A 302 -41.34 -16.13 4.18
CA PRO A 302 -40.63 -17.39 3.89
C PRO A 302 -39.21 -17.19 3.32
N LEU A 303 -38.29 -18.11 3.63
CA LEU A 303 -36.96 -18.11 3.01
C LEU A 303 -37.08 -18.44 1.51
N GLY A 304 -36.87 -17.43 0.68
CA GLY A 304 -36.93 -17.54 -0.78
C GLY A 304 -35.63 -18.05 -1.42
N TRP A 305 -35.63 -18.14 -2.75
CA TRP A 305 -34.45 -18.51 -3.54
C TRP A 305 -33.27 -17.55 -3.34
N ASP A 306 -33.55 -16.27 -3.05
CA ASP A 306 -32.53 -15.26 -2.78
C ASP A 306 -31.60 -15.68 -1.62
N PHE A 307 -32.14 -16.30 -0.57
CA PHE A 307 -31.33 -16.81 0.55
C PHE A 307 -30.37 -17.92 0.11
N VAL A 308 -30.85 -18.85 -0.72
CA VAL A 308 -30.04 -19.97 -1.23
C VAL A 308 -28.94 -19.45 -2.15
N ILE A 309 -29.30 -18.56 -3.08
CA ILE A 309 -28.35 -17.94 -4.02
C ILE A 309 -27.27 -17.19 -3.23
N LEU A 310 -27.68 -16.38 -2.26
CA LEU A 310 -26.76 -15.60 -1.45
C LEU A 310 -25.83 -16.50 -0.63
N GLY A 311 -26.35 -17.59 -0.06
CA GLY A 311 -25.54 -18.64 0.59
C GLY A 311 -24.49 -19.25 -0.34
N CYS A 312 -24.86 -19.56 -1.58
CA CYS A 312 -23.90 -20.02 -2.60
C CYS A 312 -22.85 -18.95 -2.94
N VAL A 313 -23.25 -17.68 -3.06
CA VAL A 313 -22.32 -16.57 -3.33
C VAL A 313 -21.32 -16.41 -2.19
N TYR A 314 -21.76 -16.45 -0.92
CA TYR A 314 -20.85 -16.46 0.22
C TYR A 314 -19.85 -17.62 0.15
N GLY A 315 -20.32 -18.84 -0.16
CA GLY A 315 -19.46 -20.01 -0.29
C GLY A 315 -18.41 -19.85 -1.40
N VAL A 316 -18.81 -19.37 -2.58
CA VAL A 316 -17.90 -19.15 -3.71
C VAL A 316 -16.86 -18.08 -3.38
N VAL A 317 -17.27 -16.94 -2.81
CA VAL A 317 -16.35 -15.85 -2.45
C VAL A 317 -15.39 -16.30 -1.35
N LEU A 318 -15.86 -17.05 -0.35
CA LEU A 318 -15.02 -17.62 0.69
C LEU A 318 -13.94 -18.54 0.11
N LEU A 319 -14.32 -19.46 -0.78
CA LEU A 319 -13.37 -20.36 -1.44
C LEU A 319 -12.37 -19.59 -2.32
N ALA A 320 -12.82 -18.52 -2.99
CA ALA A 320 -11.95 -17.67 -3.79
C ALA A 320 -10.91 -16.93 -2.93
N ILE A 321 -11.32 -16.39 -1.78
CA ILE A 321 -10.43 -15.73 -0.81
C ILE A 321 -9.42 -16.74 -0.28
N ASN A 322 -9.89 -17.89 0.21
CA ASN A 322 -9.04 -18.95 0.75
C ASN A 322 -7.98 -19.40 -0.27
N ARG A 323 -8.39 -19.62 -1.52
CA ARG A 323 -7.49 -20.01 -2.62
C ARG A 323 -6.45 -18.94 -2.94
N PHE A 324 -6.82 -17.66 -2.81
CA PHE A 324 -5.95 -16.53 -3.05
C PHE A 324 -4.91 -16.36 -1.94
N ASP A 325 -5.31 -16.49 -0.67
CA ASP A 325 -4.41 -16.42 0.47
C ASP A 325 -3.37 -17.55 0.42
N ASP A 326 -3.80 -18.77 0.11
CA ASP A 326 -2.90 -19.92 -0.16
C ASP A 326 -1.89 -19.63 -1.27
N PHE A 327 -2.32 -18.95 -2.33
CA PHE A 327 -1.44 -18.58 -3.44
C PHE A 327 -0.41 -17.54 -3.02
N LEU A 328 -0.81 -16.55 -2.21
CA LEU A 328 0.10 -15.54 -1.67
C LEU A 328 1.15 -16.17 -0.77
N ILE A 329 0.74 -17.03 0.17
CA ILE A 329 1.65 -17.72 1.10
C ILE A 329 2.69 -18.52 0.31
N LYS A 330 2.26 -19.31 -0.69
CA LYS A 330 3.17 -20.09 -1.55
C LYS A 330 4.16 -19.20 -2.30
N ARG A 331 3.72 -18.04 -2.77
CA ARG A 331 4.58 -17.10 -3.50
C ARG A 331 5.63 -16.44 -2.59
N PHE A 332 5.27 -16.08 -1.37
CA PHE A 332 6.22 -15.54 -0.40
C PHE A 332 7.28 -16.58 -0.01
N ALA A 333 6.87 -17.84 0.22
CA ALA A 333 7.80 -18.93 0.48
C ALA A 333 8.78 -19.17 -0.69
N ALA A 334 8.29 -19.09 -1.94
CA ALA A 334 9.12 -19.20 -3.13
C ALA A 334 10.13 -18.04 -3.28
N SER A 335 9.75 -16.81 -2.90
CA SER A 335 10.69 -15.67 -2.94
C SER A 335 11.77 -15.74 -1.86
N SER A 336 11.44 -16.23 -0.66
CA SER A 336 12.40 -16.36 0.44
C SER A 336 13.47 -17.42 0.16
N SER A 337 13.05 -18.57 -0.38
CA SER A 337 13.99 -19.63 -0.79
C SER A 337 14.89 -19.19 -1.96
N ALA A 338 14.37 -18.39 -2.89
CA ALA A 338 15.18 -17.84 -3.99
C ALA A 338 16.22 -16.79 -3.53
N SER A 339 15.97 -16.08 -2.42
CA SER A 339 16.98 -15.19 -1.82
C SER A 339 18.07 -15.94 -1.07
N GLU A 340 17.74 -17.02 -0.36
CA GLU A 340 18.72 -17.82 0.39
C GLU A 340 19.70 -18.57 -0.52
N VAL A 341 19.24 -19.08 -1.66
CA VAL A 341 20.08 -19.76 -2.66
C VAL A 341 21.06 -18.80 -3.36
N LYS A 342 20.78 -17.48 -3.37
CA LYS A 342 21.70 -16.47 -3.92
C LYS A 342 22.77 -16.00 -2.92
N THR A 343 22.62 -16.36 -1.65
CA THR A 343 23.56 -16.01 -0.58
C THR A 343 24.48 -17.16 -0.16
N SER A 344 24.31 -18.36 -0.72
CA SER A 344 25.19 -19.52 -0.57
C SER A 344 26.13 -19.69 -1.76
#